data_AF-R7S182-F1
#
_entry.id   AF-R7S182-F1
#
_cell.length_a   1.000
_cell.length_b   1.000
_cell.length_c   1.000
_cell.angle_alpha   90.00
_cell.angle_beta   90.00
_cell.angle_gamma   90.00
#
_symmetry.space_group_name_H-M   'P 1'
#
loop_
_entity.id
_entity.type
_entity.pdbx_description
1 polymer ?
#
loop_
_entity_poly.entity_id
_entity_poly.type
_entity_poly.pdbx_seq_one_letter_code
_entity_poly.pdbx_strand_id
1 'polypeptide(L)'
;DLERSVTLNREVLRLCPPNRADYWMYLEHLARGLGLQYNWTGEISHLEESIQLGRSAIDSIPTTHHQRFIPARNLAHSLMLRFNETRQISDLDEAI
;
A
#
# COMPACT_ATOMS: atom_id res chain seq x y z
N ASP A 1 14.73 -7.83 9.20
CA ASP A 1 13.62 -8.78 9.10
C ASP A 1 12.37 -8.05 8.64
N LEU A 2 11.70 -8.55 7.61
CA LEU A 2 10.49 -7.95 7.03
C LEU A 2 9.33 -7.93 8.02
N GLU A 3 9.15 -9.00 8.81
CA GLU A 3 8.05 -9.11 9.76
C GLU A 3 8.16 -8.05 10.87
N ARG A 4 9.38 -7.82 11.34
CA ARG A 4 9.68 -6.73 12.29
C ARG A 4 9.39 -5.35 11.69
N SER A 5 9.69 -5.15 10.40
CA SER A 5 9.41 -3.88 9.72
C SER A 5 7.91 -3.63 9.59
N VAL A 6 7.12 -4.63 9.22
CA VAL A 6 5.65 -4.53 9.14
C VAL A 6 5.06 -4.22 10.52
N THR A 7 5.51 -4.92 11.55
CA THR A 7 5.07 -4.68 12.94
C THR A 7 5.36 -3.25 13.40
N LEU A 8 6.58 -2.75 13.16
CA LEU A 8 6.95 -1.38 13.53
C LEU A 8 6.14 -0.32 12.75
N ASN A 9 5.89 -0.53 11.46
CA ASN A 9 5.07 0.41 10.68
C ASN A 9 3.61 0.45 11.18
N ARG A 10 3.05 -0.70 11.59
CA ARG A 10 1.71 -0.74 12.23
C ARG A 10 1.70 0.04 13.55
N GLU A 11 2.74 -0.10 14.37
CA GLU A 11 2.85 0.65 15.61
C GLU A 11 2.96 2.16 15.35
N VAL A 12 3.77 2.57 14.37
CA VAL A 12 3.87 3.97 13.95
C VAL A 12 2.51 4.51 13.54
N LEU A 13 1.75 3.81 12.68
CA LEU A 13 0.42 4.25 12.27
C LEU A 13 -0.57 4.36 13.43
N ARG A 14 -0.43 3.53 14.47
CA ARG A 14 -1.25 3.62 15.69
C ARG A 14 -0.94 4.87 16.51
N LEU A 15 0.31 5.32 16.50
CA LEU A 15 0.79 6.46 17.28
C LEU A 15 0.73 7.78 16.51
N CYS A 16 0.74 7.73 15.18
CA CYS A 16 0.78 8.92 14.31
C CYS A 16 -0.65 9.37 13.96
N PRO A 17 -1.04 10.61 14.27
CA PRO A 17 -2.35 11.10 13.88
C PRO A 17 -2.44 11.28 12.35
N PRO A 18 -3.60 10.96 11.73
CA PRO A 18 -3.77 10.97 10.28
C PRO A 18 -3.73 12.36 9.63
N ASN A 19 -3.66 13.43 10.43
CA ASN A 19 -3.66 14.82 9.97
C ASN A 19 -2.26 15.37 9.63
N ARG A 20 -1.21 14.56 9.77
CA ARG A 20 0.16 15.00 9.46
C ARG A 20 0.45 14.90 7.97
N ALA A 21 1.22 15.85 7.46
CA ALA A 21 1.62 15.91 6.06
C ALA A 21 2.48 14.70 5.61
N ASP A 22 3.14 14.02 6.54
CA ASP A 22 3.96 12.83 6.31
C ASP A 22 3.21 11.49 6.52
N TYR A 23 1.93 11.52 6.91
CA TYR A 23 1.17 10.32 7.27
C TYR A 23 1.14 9.27 6.14
N TRP A 24 1.02 9.73 4.90
CA TRP A 24 1.02 8.88 3.71
C TRP A 24 2.30 8.05 3.56
N MET A 25 3.46 8.51 4.07
CA MET A 25 4.72 7.76 3.98
C MET A 25 4.67 6.51 4.84
N TYR A 26 4.04 6.58 6.01
CA TYR A 26 3.90 5.41 6.90
C TYR A 26 2.93 4.38 6.32
N LEU A 27 1.86 4.84 5.67
CA LEU A 27 0.94 3.99 4.92
C LEU A 27 1.66 3.29 3.75
N GLU A 28 2.44 4.05 2.97
CA GLU A 28 3.22 3.50 1.84
C GLU A 28 4.24 2.46 2.32
N HIS A 29 4.96 2.74 3.40
CA HIS A 29 5.97 1.82 3.94
C HIS A 29 5.33 0.50 4.40
N LEU A 30 4.18 0.57 5.07
CA LEU A 30 3.44 -0.63 5.47
C LEU A 30 2.92 -1.39 4.23
N ALA A 31 2.30 -0.68 3.27
CA ALA A 31 1.78 -1.28 2.05
C ALA A 31 2.87 -2.02 1.26
N ARG A 32 4.06 -1.43 1.14
CA ARG A 32 5.21 -2.05 0.48
C ARG A 32 5.71 -3.28 1.24
N GLY A 33 5.78 -3.20 2.58
CA GLY A 33 6.17 -4.33 3.42
C GLY A 33 5.22 -5.53 3.25
N LEU A 34 3.92 -5.27 3.23
CA LEU A 34 2.89 -6.30 3.01
C LEU A 34 2.96 -6.89 1.59
N GLY A 35 3.19 -6.07 0.56
CA GLY A 35 3.41 -6.57 -0.79
C GLY A 35 4.62 -7.51 -0.89
N LEU A 36 5.70 -7.23 -0.16
CA LEU A 36 6.85 -8.13 -0.05
C LEU A 36 6.50 -9.42 0.72
N GLN A 37 5.66 -9.35 1.77
CA GLN A 37 5.21 -10.54 2.47
C GLN A 37 4.37 -11.44 1.57
N TYR A 38 3.44 -10.88 0.81
CA TYR A 38 2.69 -11.63 -0.21
C TYR A 38 3.62 -12.33 -1.21
N ASN A 39 4.66 -11.65 -1.72
CA ASN A 39 5.62 -12.27 -2.63
C ASN A 39 6.37 -13.46 -2.02
N TRP A 40 6.50 -13.54 -0.70
CA TRP A 40 7.17 -14.64 -0.01
C TRP A 40 6.22 -15.73 0.48
N THR A 41 5.02 -15.38 0.88
CA THR A 41 4.07 -16.31 1.51
C THR A 41 2.95 -16.76 0.58
N GLY A 42 2.64 -15.98 -0.46
CA GLY A 42 1.45 -16.15 -1.30
C GLY A 42 0.13 -15.79 -0.59
N GLU A 43 0.18 -15.30 0.65
CA GLU A 43 -1.01 -14.97 1.44
C GLU A 43 -1.68 -13.71 0.89
N ILE A 44 -2.80 -13.90 0.19
CA ILE A 44 -3.52 -12.83 -0.52
C ILE A 44 -3.99 -11.71 0.42
N SER A 45 -4.21 -12.02 1.71
CA SER A 45 -4.59 -11.03 2.72
C SER A 45 -3.55 -9.90 2.88
N HIS A 46 -2.25 -10.20 2.74
CA HIS A 46 -1.21 -9.17 2.74
C HIS A 46 -1.32 -8.27 1.50
N LEU A 47 -1.65 -8.84 0.35
CA LEU A 47 -1.82 -8.08 -0.89
C LEU A 47 -3.05 -7.17 -0.82
N GLU A 48 -4.16 -7.67 -0.28
CA GLU A 48 -5.38 -6.89 -0.07
C GLU A 48 -5.16 -5.72 0.90
N GLU A 49 -4.46 -5.94 2.02
CA GLU A 49 -4.11 -4.88 2.95
C GLU A 49 -3.16 -3.85 2.30
N SER A 50 -2.20 -4.31 1.48
CA SER A 50 -1.32 -3.44 0.70
C SER A 50 -2.10 -2.51 -0.24
N ILE A 51 -3.09 -3.04 -0.96
CA ILE A 51 -3.98 -2.26 -1.84
C ILE A 51 -4.75 -1.21 -1.04
N GLN A 52 -5.36 -1.61 0.09
CA GLN A 52 -6.15 -0.69 0.91
C GLN A 52 -5.30 0.46 1.46
N LEU A 53 -4.09 0.17 1.91
CA LEU A 53 -3.16 1.18 2.41
C LEU A 53 -2.64 2.09 1.29
N GLY A 54 -2.41 1.55 0.09
CA GLY A 54 -2.04 2.34 -1.09
C GLY A 54 -3.10 3.38 -1.43
N ARG A 55 -4.38 3.01 -1.40
CA ARG A 55 -5.51 3.95 -1.59
C ARG A 55 -5.53 5.03 -0.51
N SER A 56 -5.45 4.65 0.76
CA SER A 56 -5.40 5.60 1.88
C SER A 56 -4.19 6.55 1.79
N ALA A 57 -3.04 6.07 1.30
CA ALA A 57 -1.86 6.91 1.10
C ALA A 57 -2.09 7.96 0.01
N ILE A 58 -2.77 7.60 -1.08
CA ILE A 58 -3.12 8.53 -2.16
C ILE A 58 -4.12 9.58 -1.68
N ASP A 59 -5.11 9.18 -0.89
CA ASP A 59 -6.17 10.07 -0.37
C ASP A 59 -5.65 11.06 0.68
N SER A 60 -4.59 10.69 1.40
CA SER A 60 -3.94 11.58 2.39
C SER A 60 -2.95 12.57 1.78
N ILE A 61 -2.63 12.46 0.49
CA ILE A 61 -1.72 13.38 -0.22
C ILE A 61 -2.52 14.40 -1.04
N PRO A 62 -2.25 15.71 -0.89
CA PRO A 62 -2.82 16.73 -1.76
C PRO A 62 -2.55 16.43 -3.24
N THR A 63 -3.53 16.66 -4.11
CA THR A 63 -3.42 16.35 -5.56
C THR A 63 -2.29 17.09 -6.28
N THR A 64 -1.85 18.22 -5.74
CA THR A 64 -0.73 19.03 -6.25
C THR A 64 0.64 18.58 -5.75
N HIS A 65 0.70 17.60 -4.84
CA HIS A 65 1.96 17.17 -4.23
C HIS A 65 2.80 16.33 -5.20
N HIS A 66 4.04 16.76 -5.44
CA HIS A 66 4.94 16.13 -6.41
C HIS A 66 5.27 14.66 -6.13
N GLN A 67 5.09 14.17 -4.89
CA GLN A 67 5.35 12.76 -4.53
C GLN A 67 4.10 11.86 -4.55
N ARG A 68 2.94 12.36 -4.97
CA ARG A 68 1.70 11.56 -5.02
C ARG A 68 1.82 10.32 -5.91
N PHE A 69 2.75 10.32 -6.87
CA PHE A 69 3.04 9.17 -7.74
C PHE A 69 3.63 7.96 -6.99
N ILE A 70 4.24 8.13 -5.82
CA ILE A 70 4.92 7.05 -5.09
C ILE A 70 3.91 5.98 -4.63
N PRO A 71 2.88 6.31 -3.82
CA PRO A 71 1.88 5.32 -3.45
C PRO A 71 1.04 4.86 -4.65
N ALA A 72 0.81 5.72 -5.66
CA ALA A 72 0.09 5.33 -6.88
C ALA A 72 0.78 4.20 -7.65
N ARG A 73 2.11 4.31 -7.85
CA ARG A 73 2.89 3.25 -8.50
C ARG A 73 2.82 1.94 -7.74
N ASN A 74 2.92 1.98 -6.41
CA ASN A 74 2.89 0.77 -5.60
C ASN A 74 1.48 0.15 -5.59
N LEU A 75 0.43 0.97 -5.52
CA LEU A 75 -0.96 0.53 -5.63
C LEU A 75 -1.20 -0.17 -6.97
N ALA A 76 -0.79 0.44 -8.09
CA ALA A 76 -0.91 -0.15 -9.42
C ALA A 76 -0.20 -1.52 -9.49
N HIS A 77 1.01 -1.64 -8.92
CA HIS A 77 1.71 -2.91 -8.84
C HIS A 77 0.93 -3.97 -8.03
N SER A 78 0.42 -3.62 -6.85
CA SER A 78 -0.37 -4.55 -6.03
C SER A 78 -1.69 -4.97 -6.71
N LEU A 79 -2.35 -4.05 -7.41
CA LEU A 79 -3.54 -4.34 -8.21
C LEU A 79 -3.23 -5.28 -9.38
N MET A 80 -2.12 -5.06 -10.09
CA MET A 80 -1.68 -5.97 -11.15
C MET A 80 -1.37 -7.37 -10.63
N LEU A 81 -0.75 -7.49 -9.44
CA LEU A 81 -0.53 -8.77 -8.79
C LEU A 81 -1.88 -9.46 -8.49
N ARG A 82 -2.84 -8.73 -7.91
CA ARG A 82 -4.15 -9.30 -7.57
C ARG A 82 -4.94 -9.70 -8.81
N PHE A 83 -4.89 -8.89 -9.88
CA PHE A 83 -5.47 -9.25 -11.18
C PHE A 83 -4.91 -10.57 -11.72
N ASN A 84 -3.60 -10.82 -11.59
CA ASN A 84 -3.01 -12.07 -12.07
C ASN A 84 -3.54 -13.30 -11.33
N GLU A 85 -3.85 -13.15 -10.04
CA GLU A 85 -4.41 -14.22 -9.19
C GLU A 85 -5.92 -14.40 -9.43
N THR A 86 -6.70 -13.32 -9.43
CA THR A 86 -8.17 -13.37 -9.36
C THR A 86 -8.85 -13.16 -10.71
N ARG A 87 -8.13 -12.64 -11.70
CA ARG A 87 -8.66 -12.17 -12.99
C ARG A 87 -9.75 -11.10 -12.86
N GLN A 88 -9.77 -10.38 -11.75
CA GLN A 88 -10.73 -9.32 -11.52
C GLN A 88 -10.38 -8.07 -12.35
N ILE A 89 -11.16 -7.81 -13.40
CA ILE A 89 -10.89 -6.73 -14.37
C ILE A 89 -10.87 -5.34 -13.72
N SER A 90 -11.65 -5.12 -12.66
CA SER A 90 -11.64 -3.83 -11.95
C SER A 90 -10.27 -3.48 -11.37
N ASP A 91 -9.43 -4.46 -11.07
CA ASP A 91 -8.07 -4.22 -10.59
C ASP A 91 -7.16 -3.71 -11.72
N LEU A 92 -7.35 -4.23 -12.92
CA LEU A 92 -6.63 -3.75 -14.10
C LEU A 92 -7.08 -2.34 -14.49
N ASP A 93 -8.38 -2.07 -14.43
CA ASP A 93 -8.94 -0.74 -14.71
C ASP A 93 -8.43 0.33 -13.73
N GLU A 94 -8.22 -0.01 -12.46
CA GLU A 94 -7.68 0.92 -11.46
C GLU A 94 -6.15 1.08 -11.57
N ALA A 95 -5.44 0.09 -12.11
CA ALA A 95 -3.98 0.14 -12.23
C ALA A 95 -3.45 1.01 -13.38
N ILE A 96 -4.32 1.42 -14.32
CA ILE A 96 -4.01 2.17 -15.56
C ILE A 96 -4.40 3.64 -15.40
#